data_AF-A0A7J7N726-F1
#
_entry.id   AF-A0A7J7N726-F1
#
_cell.length_a   1.000
_cell.length_b   1.000
_cell.length_c   1.000
_cell.angle_alpha   90.00
_cell.angle_beta   90.00
_cell.angle_gamma   90.00
#
_symmetry.space_group_name_H-M   'P 1'
#
loop_
_entity.id
_entity.type
_entity.pdbx_description
1 polymer ?
#
loop_
_entity_poly.entity_id
_entity_poly.type
_entity_poly.pdbx_seq_one_letter_code
_entity_poly.pdbx_strand_id
1 'polypeptide(L)'
;MELRQIRAEIGAVGKADGSAIFEMGNTKVIAAVYGPRDVQNRSQQINDKALVRYEYSMANFSTGDRMRKQKGDRRSTEISLVIRQTMEACILTHLMPHS
;
A
#
# COMPACT_ATOMS: atom_id res chain seq x y z
N MET A 1 -6.10 23.69 -17.08
CA MET A 1 -6.43 22.38 -16.49
C MET A 1 -6.85 22.62 -15.07
N GLU A 2 -8.00 22.09 -14.66
CA GLU A 2 -8.50 22.21 -13.29
C GLU A 2 -8.36 20.84 -12.60
N LEU A 3 -8.03 20.85 -11.30
CA LEU A 3 -7.94 19.62 -10.53
C LEU A 3 -9.34 19.02 -10.35
N ARG A 4 -9.44 17.69 -10.44
CA ARG A 4 -10.67 16.98 -10.05
C ARG A 4 -10.92 17.18 -8.56
N GLN A 5 -12.17 17.05 -8.13
CA GLN A 5 -12.53 17.11 -6.71
C GLN A 5 -11.72 16.07 -5.91
N ILE A 6 -11.04 16.53 -4.86
CA ILE A 6 -10.25 15.70 -3.94
C ILE A 6 -11.01 15.56 -2.61
N ARG A 7 -11.04 14.35 -2.07
CA ARG A 7 -11.50 14.07 -0.71
C ARG A 7 -10.54 13.08 -0.05
N ALA A 8 -10.30 13.25 1.25
CA ALA A 8 -9.46 12.35 2.02
C ALA A 8 -10.06 12.16 3.42
N GLU A 9 -9.96 10.93 3.92
CA GLU A 9 -10.40 10.54 5.26
C GLU A 9 -9.34 9.65 5.88
N ILE A 10 -9.01 9.90 7.15
CA ILE A 10 -8.04 9.12 7.93
C ILE A 10 -8.81 8.23 8.91
N GLY A 11 -8.32 7.03 9.19
CA GLY A 11 -8.93 6.10 10.15
C GLY A 11 -10.07 5.26 9.58
N ALA A 12 -10.15 5.12 8.26
CA ALA A 12 -11.24 4.42 7.57
C ALA A 12 -11.32 2.91 7.85
N VAL A 13 -10.22 2.27 8.28
CA VAL A 13 -10.14 0.83 8.57
C VAL A 13 -9.84 0.64 10.06
N GLY A 14 -10.87 0.32 10.84
CA GLY A 14 -10.75 0.22 12.31
C GLY A 14 -9.84 -0.90 12.83
N LYS A 15 -9.47 -1.90 12.02
CA LYS A 15 -8.53 -2.97 12.40
C LYS A 15 -7.06 -2.64 12.10
N ALA A 16 -6.82 -1.57 11.34
CA ALA A 16 -5.47 -1.17 10.94
C ALA A 16 -4.87 -0.21 11.97
N ASP A 17 -3.54 -0.26 12.13
CA ASP A 17 -2.80 0.66 13.01
C ASP A 17 -2.81 2.08 12.43
N GLY A 18 -2.85 2.19 11.09
CA GLY A 18 -3.16 3.42 10.38
C GLY A 18 -3.91 3.11 9.09
N SER A 19 -4.82 3.99 8.68
CA SER A 19 -5.54 3.83 7.42
C SER A 19 -6.03 5.15 6.85
N ALA A 20 -6.26 5.17 5.55
CA ALA A 20 -6.82 6.34 4.88
C ALA A 20 -7.62 5.93 3.63
N ILE A 21 -8.65 6.71 3.31
CA ILE A 21 -9.31 6.73 2.01
C ILE A 21 -8.91 8.02 1.31
N PHE A 22 -8.58 7.91 0.03
CA PHE A 22 -8.30 9.04 -0.83
C PHE A 22 -9.13 8.94 -2.12
N GLU A 23 -9.81 10.03 -2.46
CA GLU A 23 -10.66 10.15 -3.64
C GLU A 23 -10.18 11.33 -4.49
N MET A 24 -10.06 11.10 -5.80
CA MET A 24 -9.80 12.16 -6.78
C MET A 24 -10.69 11.93 -8.01
N GLY A 25 -11.77 12.70 -8.11
CA GLY A 25 -12.88 12.41 -9.03
C GLY A 25 -13.43 11.00 -8.78
N ASN A 26 -13.48 10.16 -9.82
CA ASN A 26 -13.97 8.78 -9.71
C ASN A 26 -12.92 7.78 -9.21
N THR A 27 -11.68 8.21 -8.99
CA THR A 27 -10.62 7.33 -8.49
C THR A 27 -10.69 7.29 -6.98
N LYS A 28 -11.04 6.14 -6.40
CA LYS A 28 -11.06 5.91 -4.96
C LYS A 28 -10.04 4.85 -4.57
N VAL A 29 -9.22 5.16 -3.57
CA VAL A 29 -8.17 4.27 -3.05
C VAL A 29 -8.33 4.17 -1.54
N ILE A 30 -8.10 2.97 -1.01
CA ILE A 30 -8.00 2.73 0.42
C ILE A 30 -6.60 2.17 0.72
N ALA A 31 -5.99 2.70 1.79
CA ALA A 31 -4.70 2.24 2.29
C ALA A 31 -4.84 1.85 3.76
N ALA A 32 -4.20 0.75 4.14
CA ALA A 32 -4.13 0.27 5.50
C ALA A 32 -2.69 -0.14 5.82
N VAL A 33 -2.22 0.27 6.99
CA VAL A 33 -0.89 0.00 7.53
C VAL A 33 -1.06 -0.81 8.79
N TYR A 34 -0.25 -1.87 8.92
CA TYR A 34 -0.21 -2.75 10.07
C TYR A 34 1.25 -2.86 10.52
N GLY A 35 1.54 -2.45 11.74
CA GLY A 35 2.90 -2.39 12.26
C GLY A 35 3.23 -1.09 12.97
N PRO A 36 4.47 -0.99 13.49
CA PRO A 36 5.54 -1.98 13.42
C PRO A 36 5.24 -3.27 14.22
N ARG A 37 5.65 -4.43 13.70
CA ARG A 37 5.47 -5.75 14.33
C ARG A 37 6.70 -6.59 14.07
N ASP A 38 7.06 -7.46 15.01
CA ASP A 38 8.20 -8.35 14.84
C ASP A 38 8.04 -9.25 13.59
N VAL A 39 9.15 -9.38 12.84
CA VAL A 39 9.19 -10.27 11.68
C VAL A 39 9.05 -11.72 12.13
N GLN A 40 7.91 -12.33 11.83
CA GLN A 40 7.61 -13.73 12.21
C GLN A 40 8.63 -14.74 11.67
N ASN A 41 9.11 -14.53 10.44
CA ASN A 41 10.14 -15.36 9.82
C ASN A 41 11.52 -14.73 9.99
N ARG A 42 12.29 -15.22 10.96
CA ARG A 42 13.66 -14.74 11.25
C ARG A 42 14.59 -14.73 10.02
N SER A 43 14.37 -15.62 9.04
CA SER A 43 15.16 -15.65 7.80
C SER A 43 14.96 -14.42 6.89
N GLN A 44 13.84 -13.70 7.06
CA GLN A 44 13.51 -12.49 6.30
C GLN A 44 13.79 -11.22 7.11
N GLN A 45 14.23 -11.36 8.35
CA GLN A 45 14.51 -10.26 9.26
C GLN A 45 15.74 -9.49 8.78
N ILE A 46 15.65 -8.17 8.82
CA ILE A 46 16.78 -7.29 8.57
C ILE A 46 17.18 -6.69 9.92
N ASN A 47 18.48 -6.77 10.26
CA ASN A 47 18.94 -6.38 11.59
C ASN A 47 18.87 -4.86 11.80
N ASP A 48 19.23 -4.09 10.77
CA ASP A 48 19.47 -2.65 10.93
C ASP A 48 18.29 -1.76 10.47
N LYS A 49 17.21 -2.37 9.96
CA LYS A 49 16.04 -1.64 9.44
C LYS A 49 14.77 -2.47 9.46
N ALA A 50 13.62 -1.80 9.46
CA ALA A 50 12.33 -2.42 9.25
C ALA A 50 12.17 -3.02 7.85
N LEU A 51 11.46 -4.15 7.77
CA LEU A 51 11.00 -4.76 6.53
C LEU A 51 9.65 -4.17 6.11
N VAL A 52 9.66 -3.27 5.14
CA VAL A 52 8.43 -2.72 4.57
C VAL A 52 7.82 -3.70 3.57
N ARG A 53 6.67 -4.27 3.90
CA ARG A 53 5.86 -5.10 2.99
C ARG A 53 4.76 -4.24 2.38
N TYR A 54 4.63 -4.32 1.06
CA TYR A 54 3.63 -3.59 0.31
C TYR A 54 2.84 -4.53 -0.61
N GLU A 55 1.53 -4.35 -0.66
CA GLU A 55 0.64 -5.07 -1.55
C GLU A 55 -0.28 -4.07 -2.26
N TYR A 56 -0.29 -4.12 -3.58
CA TYR A 56 -1.25 -3.42 -4.41
C TYR A 56 -2.26 -4.40 -4.98
N SER A 57 -3.54 -4.04 -4.93
CA SER A 57 -4.58 -4.75 -5.65
C SER A 57 -5.65 -3.79 -6.16
N MET A 58 -6.19 -4.08 -7.35
CA MET A 58 -7.42 -3.48 -7.83
C MET A 58 -8.60 -4.39 -7.49
N ALA A 59 -9.68 -3.79 -6.98
CA ALA A 59 -10.91 -4.53 -6.74
C ALA A 59 -11.52 -4.98 -8.08
N ASN A 60 -12.05 -6.21 -8.16
CA ASN A 60 -12.56 -6.75 -9.44
C ASN A 60 -13.72 -5.93 -10.06
N PHE A 61 -14.37 -5.08 -9.27
CA PHE A 61 -15.46 -4.19 -9.67
C PHE A 61 -15.01 -2.74 -9.88
N SER A 62 -13.71 -2.41 -9.77
CA SER A 62 -13.21 -1.04 -9.89
C SER A 62 -13.12 -0.54 -11.33
N THR A 63 -13.38 -1.39 -12.32
CA THR A 63 -13.34 -1.08 -13.76
C THR A 63 -14.68 -1.38 -14.41
N GLY A 64 -15.02 -0.66 -15.50
CA GLY A 64 -16.29 -0.81 -16.21
C GLY A 64 -16.51 -2.24 -16.74
N ASP A 65 -15.44 -2.90 -17.17
CA ASP A 65 -15.44 -4.35 -17.46
C ASP A 65 -14.87 -5.11 -16.26
N ARG A 66 -15.50 -6.24 -15.90
CA ARG A 66 -15.01 -7.10 -14.82
C ARG A 66 -13.63 -7.65 -15.17
N MET A 67 -12.60 -7.23 -14.42
CA MET A 67 -11.24 -7.75 -14.58
C MET A 67 -11.23 -9.28 -14.39
N ARG A 68 -10.92 -10.04 -15.44
CA ARG A 68 -10.40 -11.40 -15.28
C ARG A 68 -8.97 -11.25 -14.80
N LYS A 69 -8.66 -11.71 -13.57
CA LYS A 69 -7.28 -11.73 -13.05
C LYS A 69 -6.39 -12.49 -14.03
N GLN A 70 -5.65 -11.77 -14.86
CA GLN A 70 -4.72 -12.37 -15.79
C GLN A 70 -3.52 -12.82 -14.96
N LYS A 71 -3.19 -14.12 -15.02
CA LYS A 71 -2.02 -14.67 -14.32
C LYS A 71 -0.78 -13.87 -14.79
N GLY A 72 -0.12 -13.16 -13.87
CA GLY A 72 1.02 -12.31 -14.20
C GLY A 72 0.65 -10.91 -14.71
N ASP A 73 -0.29 -10.22 -14.06
CA ASP A 73 -0.58 -8.81 -14.32
C ASP A 73 0.67 -7.94 -14.08
N ARG A 74 1.34 -7.60 -15.19
CA ARG A 74 2.56 -6.78 -15.19
C ARG A 74 2.31 -5.37 -14.65
N ARG A 75 1.12 -4.81 -14.90
CA ARG A 75 0.79 -3.44 -14.47
C ARG A 75 0.71 -3.37 -12.95
N SER A 76 -0.01 -4.29 -12.32
CA SER A 76 -0.08 -4.35 -10.86
C SER A 76 1.30 -4.61 -10.24
N THR A 77 2.13 -5.42 -10.88
CA THR A 77 3.51 -5.70 -10.44
C THR A 77 4.39 -4.45 -10.49
N GLU A 78 4.33 -3.70 -11.57
CA GLU A 78 5.08 -2.46 -11.75
C GLU A 78 4.64 -1.37 -10.76
N ILE A 79 3.32 -1.17 -10.60
CA ILE A 79 2.77 -0.25 -9.60
C ILE A 79 3.24 -0.66 -8.20
N SER A 80 3.24 -1.96 -7.90
CA SER A 80 3.71 -2.48 -6.62
C SER A 80 5.18 -2.14 -6.37
N LEU A 81 6.02 -2.29 -7.39
CA LEU A 81 7.44 -1.99 -7.30
C LEU A 81 7.68 -0.49 -7.03
N VAL A 82 7.01 0.39 -7.78
CA VAL A 82 7.16 1.84 -7.64
C VAL A 82 6.70 2.30 -6.26
N ILE A 83 5.56 1.82 -5.79
CA ILE A 83 5.04 2.22 -4.48
C ILE A 83 5.96 1.70 -3.37
N ARG A 84 6.45 0.47 -3.47
CA ARG A 84 7.44 -0.07 -2.54
C ARG A 84 8.68 0.82 -2.46
N GLN A 85 9.31 1.14 -3.60
CA GLN A 85 10.52 1.97 -3.64
C GLN A 85 10.26 3.36 -3.04
N THR A 86 9.11 3.94 -3.34
CA THR A 86 8.70 5.25 -2.79
C THR A 86 8.57 5.19 -1.27
N MET A 87 7.88 4.17 -0.75
CA MET A 87 7.66 4.02 0.70
C MET A 87 8.95 3.69 1.45
N GLU A 88 9.83 2.85 0.88
CA GLU A 88 11.15 2.56 1.44
C GLU A 88 12.03 3.82 1.56
N ALA A 89 11.88 4.77 0.64
CA ALA A 89 12.60 6.04 0.67
C ALA A 89 11.99 7.06 1.66
N CYS A 90 10.68 7.02 1.88
CA CYS A 90 9.98 7.96 2.77
C CYS A 90 9.93 7.51 4.23
N ILE A 91 9.89 6.20 4.49
CA ILE A 91 9.78 5.66 5.85
C ILE A 91 11.19 5.57 6.46
N LEU A 92 11.35 6.13 7.67
CA LEU A 92 12.61 6.07 8.43
C LEU A 92 12.79 4.69 9.08
N THR A 93 13.04 3.68 8.26
CA THR A 93 13.10 2.26 8.66
C THR A 93 14.19 1.93 9.69
N HIS A 94 15.25 2.74 9.78
CA HIS A 94 16.33 2.58 10.76
C HIS A 94 15.90 2.89 12.21
N LEU A 95 14.78 3.60 12.40
CA LEU A 95 14.21 3.86 13.73
C LEU A 95 13.43 2.66 14.27
N MET A 96 13.19 1.64 13.44
CA MET A 96 12.39 0.45 13.76
C MET A 96 13.15 -0.83 13.36
N PRO A 97 14.32 -1.11 13.96
CA PRO A 97 15.06 -2.33 13.64
C PRO A 97 14.23 -3.57 14.01
N HIS A 98 14.44 -4.68 13.30
CA HIS A 98 13.78 -5.97 13.53
C HIS A 98 12.27 -6.05 13.26
N SER A 99 11.64 -4.94 12.86
CA SER A 99 10.20 -4.82 12.55
C SER A 99 9.86 -4.97 11.07
#